data_AF-A0A564ZKK7-F1
#
_entry.id   AF-A0A564ZKK7-F1
#
_cell.length_a   1.000
_cell.length_b   1.000
_cell.length_c   1.000
_cell.angle_alpha   90.00
_cell.angle_beta   90.00
_cell.angle_gamma   90.00
#
_symmetry.space_group_name_H-M   'P 1'
#
loop_
_entity.id
_entity.type
_entity.pdbx_description
1 polymer ?
#
loop_
_entity_poly.entity_id
_entity_poly.type
_entity_poly.pdbx_seq_one_letter_code
_entity_poly.pdbx_strand_id
1 'polypeptide(L)'
;MKFLRKMFSGRQMGDQQEDQQSDEQSGEPEEGGPPQVQGVLILTRQHLNDSWGLLEQITAMQRSKGYRIAVNMISKAAATEHFDDEAFLHEKIRKEFAKLGGDNLIERTKVFPCQASGGNSGVYCIIFDRPMS
;
A
#
# COMPACT_ATOMS: atom_id res chain seq x y z
N MET A 1 -30.43 -43.03 -18.01
CA MET A 1 -30.18 -42.08 -16.92
C MET A 1 -30.60 -40.68 -17.37
N LYS A 2 -31.41 -39.98 -16.53
CA LYS A 2 -31.68 -38.52 -16.39
C LYS A 2 -31.64 -37.67 -17.69
N PHE A 3 -32.75 -37.42 -18.40
CA PHE A 3 -33.87 -36.47 -18.18
C PHE A 3 -33.52 -34.96 -18.06
N LEU A 4 -33.99 -34.21 -19.08
CA LEU A 4 -34.49 -32.81 -19.16
C LEU A 4 -33.48 -31.65 -19.01
N ARG A 5 -33.05 -30.98 -20.10
CA ARG A 5 -33.69 -29.85 -20.84
C ARG A 5 -34.21 -28.68 -19.98
N LYS A 6 -33.43 -27.59 -20.00
CA LYS A 6 -33.78 -26.21 -20.37
C LYS A 6 -35.24 -25.80 -20.13
N MET A 7 -35.44 -24.90 -19.16
CA MET A 7 -36.70 -24.23 -18.88
C MET A 7 -36.49 -22.70 -18.88
N PHE A 8 -37.20 -22.07 -19.83
CA PHE A 8 -37.82 -20.74 -19.82
C PHE A 8 -37.02 -19.44 -19.84
N SER A 9 -37.03 -18.88 -21.05
CA SER A 9 -37.14 -17.46 -21.35
C SER A 9 -38.59 -16.98 -21.15
N GLY A 10 -38.76 -15.69 -20.80
CA GLY A 10 -40.03 -14.94 -20.76
C GLY A 10 -40.20 -14.22 -19.41
N ARG A 11 -40.50 -12.93 -19.30
CA ARG A 11 -41.16 -11.93 -20.18
C ARG A 11 -40.92 -10.54 -19.55
N GLN A 12 -40.47 -9.54 -20.33
CA GLN A 12 -41.24 -8.39 -20.85
C GLN A 12 -41.44 -7.18 -19.89
N MET A 13 -40.88 -6.03 -20.35
CA MET A 13 -41.46 -4.66 -20.42
C MET A 13 -41.75 -3.82 -19.16
N GLY A 14 -41.36 -2.53 -19.26
CA GLY A 14 -41.68 -1.40 -18.37
C GLY A 14 -40.37 -0.68 -17.95
N ASP A 15 -39.88 0.36 -18.62
CA ASP A 15 -40.29 1.78 -18.60
C ASP A 15 -40.04 2.50 -17.25
N GLN A 16 -39.49 3.72 -17.31
CA GLN A 16 -39.05 4.66 -16.23
C GLN A 16 -37.69 4.34 -15.56
N GLN A 17 -36.63 5.14 -15.73
CA GLN A 17 -36.37 6.53 -15.30
C GLN A 17 -36.06 6.63 -13.79
N GLU A 18 -34.91 7.26 -13.53
CA GLU A 18 -34.42 7.84 -12.27
C GLU A 18 -33.88 6.92 -11.14
N ASP A 19 -32.65 7.31 -10.77
CA ASP A 19 -32.11 7.45 -9.43
C ASP A 19 -31.22 6.36 -8.81
N GLN A 20 -30.15 6.93 -8.24
CA GLN A 20 -29.38 6.50 -7.07
C GLN A 20 -28.27 5.46 -7.24
N GLN A 21 -27.07 6.00 -7.03
CA GLN A 21 -26.07 5.54 -6.05
C GLN A 21 -25.62 4.08 -6.15
N SER A 22 -24.35 3.92 -6.50
CA SER A 22 -23.39 2.98 -5.90
C SER A 22 -22.11 3.06 -6.75
N ASP A 23 -20.90 3.19 -6.22
CA ASP A 23 -20.43 2.96 -4.87
C ASP A 23 -19.12 3.76 -4.75
N GLU A 24 -19.12 4.85 -3.98
CA GLU A 24 -17.90 5.29 -3.32
C GLU A 24 -17.53 4.17 -2.35
N GLN A 25 -16.74 3.20 -2.81
CA GLN A 25 -16.05 2.29 -1.90
C GLN A 25 -14.84 3.03 -1.28
N SER A 26 -15.17 4.14 -0.60
CA SER A 26 -14.44 4.61 0.56
C SER A 26 -14.65 3.55 1.62
N GLY A 27 -13.86 2.48 1.55
CA GLY A 27 -13.81 1.49 2.62
C GLY A 27 -13.39 2.22 3.87
N GLU A 28 -14.36 2.52 4.73
CA GLU A 28 -14.13 2.99 6.08
C GLU A 28 -13.17 1.98 6.73
N PRO A 29 -12.05 2.44 7.33
CA PRO A 29 -11.15 1.54 8.00
C PRO A 29 -11.90 0.92 9.19
N GLU A 30 -12.17 -0.39 9.12
CA GLU A 30 -12.76 -1.15 10.23
C GLU A 30 -11.97 -0.90 11.52
N GLU A 31 -12.71 -0.44 12.53
CA GLU A 31 -12.23 -0.17 13.88
C GLU A 31 -11.52 -1.40 14.47
N GLY A 32 -10.27 -1.20 14.92
CA GLY A 32 -9.53 -2.19 15.71
C GLY A 32 -8.70 -3.23 14.94
N GLY A 33 -8.56 -3.08 13.61
CA GLY A 33 -7.71 -3.94 12.81
C GLY A 33 -6.20 -3.77 13.09
N PRO A 34 -5.35 -4.76 12.73
CA PRO A 34 -3.90 -4.59 12.80
C PRO A 34 -3.45 -3.43 11.91
N PRO A 35 -2.37 -2.71 12.27
CA PRO A 35 -1.88 -1.55 11.53
C PRO A 35 -1.75 -1.83 10.03
N GLN A 36 -2.14 -0.86 9.21
CA GLN A 36 -2.11 -0.98 7.76
C GLN A 36 -0.91 -0.23 7.18
N VAL A 37 -0.15 -0.89 6.31
CA VAL A 37 0.92 -0.26 5.54
C VAL A 37 0.32 0.56 4.39
N GLN A 38 0.54 1.87 4.42
CA GLN A 38 0.10 2.81 3.38
C GLN A 38 1.23 3.23 2.44
N GLY A 39 2.48 3.13 2.88
CA GLY A 39 3.62 3.55 2.09
C GLY A 39 4.87 2.71 2.33
N VAL A 40 5.66 2.53 1.27
CA VAL A 40 7.01 1.95 1.35
C VAL A 40 7.98 2.84 0.58
N LEU A 41 9.02 3.33 1.26
CA LEU A 41 10.15 4.03 0.65
C LEU A 41 11.38 3.15 0.74
N ILE A 42 12.05 2.87 -0.38
CA ILE A 42 13.30 2.12 -0.44
C ILE A 42 14.41 3.10 -0.83
N LEU A 43 15.46 3.16 -0.02
CA LEU A 43 16.64 3.99 -0.28
C LEU A 43 17.89 3.13 -0.22
N THR A 44 18.66 3.13 -1.30
CA THR A 44 19.87 2.30 -1.41
C THR A 44 21.06 3.11 -1.89
N ARG A 45 22.28 2.65 -1.62
CA ARG A 45 23.50 3.32 -2.10
C ARG A 45 23.52 3.46 -3.62
N GLN A 46 23.15 2.39 -4.30
CA GLN A 46 23.13 2.33 -5.75
C GLN A 46 21.70 2.15 -6.26
N HIS A 47 21.47 2.45 -7.53
CA HIS A 47 20.20 2.15 -8.18
C HIS A 47 19.88 0.66 -8.11
N LEU A 48 18.62 0.34 -7.83
CA LEU A 48 18.13 -1.03 -7.83
C LEU A 48 17.81 -1.46 -9.25
N ASN A 49 18.40 -2.59 -9.67
CA ASN A 49 18.02 -3.25 -10.92
C ASN A 49 16.62 -3.87 -10.83
N ASP A 50 16.23 -4.32 -9.63
CA ASP A 50 14.93 -4.90 -9.33
C ASP A 50 14.36 -4.32 -8.03
N SER A 51 13.80 -3.11 -8.13
CA SER A 51 13.12 -2.47 -7.00
C SER A 51 11.77 -3.13 -6.67
N TRP A 52 11.14 -3.78 -7.67
CA TRP A 52 9.85 -4.44 -7.50
C TRP A 52 9.97 -5.72 -6.70
N GLY A 53 10.94 -6.59 -7.01
CA GLY A 53 11.18 -7.81 -6.25
C GLY A 53 11.53 -7.52 -4.78
N LEU A 54 12.30 -6.46 -4.50
CA LEU A 54 12.56 -6.04 -3.12
C LEU A 54 11.29 -5.52 -2.43
N LEU A 55 10.45 -4.75 -3.14
CA LEU A 55 9.16 -4.30 -2.62
C LEU A 55 8.26 -5.50 -2.27
N GLU A 56 8.15 -6.51 -3.14
CA GLU A 56 7.36 -7.72 -2.89
C GLU A 56 7.84 -8.47 -1.64
N GLN A 57 9.16 -8.60 -1.47
CA GLN A 57 9.74 -9.20 -0.27
C GLN A 57 9.40 -8.41 1.00
N ILE A 58 9.51 -7.08 0.95
CA ILE A 58 9.14 -6.19 2.05
C ILE A 58 7.65 -6.35 2.38
N THR A 59 6.79 -6.36 1.37
CA THR A 59 5.33 -6.51 1.54
C THR A 59 4.97 -7.88 2.11
N ALA A 60 5.59 -8.96 1.62
CA ALA A 60 5.41 -10.31 2.16
C ALA A 60 5.83 -10.37 3.64
N MET A 61 6.94 -9.72 3.99
CA MET A 61 7.42 -9.62 5.37
C MET A 61 6.45 -8.83 6.27
N GLN A 62 5.86 -7.73 5.79
CA GLN A 62 4.88 -6.99 6.59
C GLN A 62 3.59 -7.81 6.79
N ARG A 63 3.14 -8.54 5.75
CA ARG A 63 2.00 -9.47 5.87
C ARG A 63 2.27 -10.60 6.86
N SER A 64 3.48 -11.18 6.87
CA SER A 64 3.82 -12.23 7.83
C SER A 64 3.89 -11.74 9.28
N LYS A 65 4.10 -10.43 9.49
CA LYS A 65 3.99 -9.77 10.81
C LYS A 65 2.53 -9.48 11.22
N GLY A 66 1.56 -9.80 10.37
CA GLY A 66 0.14 -9.56 10.61
C GLY A 66 -0.36 -8.18 10.17
N TYR A 67 0.46 -7.38 9.49
CA TYR A 67 0.03 -6.07 8.99
C TYR A 67 -0.80 -6.20 7.72
N ARG A 68 -1.84 -5.35 7.63
CA ARG A 68 -2.62 -5.18 6.40
C ARG A 68 -1.82 -4.34 5.40
N ILE A 69 -2.05 -4.53 4.10
CA ILE A 69 -1.44 -3.71 3.05
C ILE A 69 -2.57 -2.94 2.39
N ALA A 70 -2.45 -1.62 2.34
CA ALA A 70 -3.46 -0.77 1.70
C ALA A 70 -3.57 -1.11 0.20
N VAL A 71 -4.79 -1.13 -0.33
CA VAL A 71 -5.05 -1.37 -1.77
C VAL A 71 -4.36 -0.30 -2.62
N ASN A 72 -4.33 0.93 -2.11
CA ASN A 72 -3.70 2.10 -2.72
C ASN A 72 -2.31 2.41 -2.10
N MET A 73 -1.59 1.40 -1.61
CA MET A 73 -0.25 1.59 -1.05
C MET A 73 0.67 2.29 -2.04
N ILE A 74 1.34 3.35 -1.60
CA ILE A 74 2.31 4.09 -2.39
C ILE A 74 3.69 3.44 -2.21
N SER A 75 4.40 3.13 -3.30
CA SER A 75 5.79 2.68 -3.22
C SER A 75 6.74 3.61 -3.99
N LYS A 76 7.92 3.82 -3.43
CA LYS A 76 8.99 4.64 -4.01
C LYS A 76 10.34 3.98 -3.77
N ALA A 77 11.23 4.07 -4.74
CA ALA A 77 12.62 3.63 -4.61
C ALA A 77 13.55 4.71 -5.16
N ALA A 78 14.66 4.98 -4.49
CA ALA A 78 15.68 5.92 -4.96
C ALA A 78 17.08 5.51 -4.50
N ALA A 79 18.09 5.96 -5.26
CA ALA A 79 19.48 5.85 -4.86
C ALA A 79 19.92 7.12 -4.10
N THR A 80 20.66 6.96 -3.02
CA THR A 80 21.23 8.07 -2.24
C THR A 80 22.37 7.56 -1.38
N GLU A 81 23.31 8.43 -1.02
CA GLU A 81 24.33 8.15 0.00
C GLU A 81 23.87 8.56 1.41
N HIS A 82 22.81 9.34 1.51
CA HIS A 82 22.33 9.97 2.75
C HIS A 82 21.15 9.21 3.40
N PHE A 83 21.07 7.89 3.23
CA PHE A 83 19.97 7.11 3.83
C PHE A 83 20.14 6.84 5.33
N ASP A 84 21.28 7.23 5.90
CA ASP A 84 21.58 7.25 7.33
C ASP A 84 21.36 8.64 7.96
N ASP A 85 21.16 9.68 7.16
CA ASP A 85 20.80 11.03 7.62
C ASP A 85 19.30 11.12 7.91
N GLU A 86 18.96 11.24 9.20
CA GLU A 86 17.58 11.34 9.68
C GLU A 86 16.83 12.55 9.10
N ALA A 87 17.49 13.71 8.99
CA ALA A 87 16.86 14.92 8.46
C ALA A 87 16.54 14.74 6.97
N PHE A 88 17.46 14.14 6.22
CA PHE A 88 17.24 13.79 4.82
C PHE A 88 16.08 12.78 4.67
N LEU A 89 16.05 11.73 5.49
CA LEU A 89 14.96 10.74 5.47
C LEU A 89 13.61 11.41 5.72
N HIS A 90 13.51 12.27 6.74
CA HIS A 90 12.28 12.95 7.10
C HIS A 90 11.79 13.88 5.99
N GLU A 91 12.69 14.66 5.39
CA GLU A 91 12.35 15.51 4.24
C GLU A 91 11.87 14.67 3.06
N LYS A 92 12.59 13.59 2.74
CA LYS A 92 12.26 12.71 1.62
C LYS A 92 10.90 12.03 1.81
N ILE A 93 10.60 11.55 3.01
CA ILE A 93 9.30 10.96 3.35
C ILE A 93 8.18 11.99 3.19
N ARG A 94 8.33 13.19 3.77
CA ARG A 94 7.32 14.26 3.66
C ARG A 94 7.05 14.64 2.21
N LYS A 95 8.10 14.73 1.38
CA LYS A 95 7.98 15.09 -0.03
C LYS A 95 7.30 13.99 -0.86
N GLU A 96 7.77 12.76 -0.76
CA GLU A 96 7.29 11.66 -1.60
C GLU A 96 5.90 11.14 -1.19
N PHE A 97 5.55 11.28 0.10
CA PHE A 97 4.30 10.76 0.68
C PHE A 97 3.37 11.87 1.17
N ALA A 98 3.54 13.10 0.68
CA ALA A 98 2.65 14.23 1.00
C ALA A 98 1.16 13.90 0.81
N LYS A 99 0.84 13.03 -0.16
CA LYS A 99 -0.53 12.56 -0.44
C LYS A 99 -1.17 11.75 0.68
N LEU A 100 -0.37 11.09 1.53
CA LEU A 100 -0.90 10.34 2.68
C LEU A 100 -1.39 11.30 3.79
N GLY A 101 -0.91 12.55 3.78
CA GLY A 101 -1.33 13.63 4.65
C GLY A 101 -1.06 13.41 6.15
N GLY A 102 -1.06 14.52 6.89
CA GLY A 102 -1.03 14.52 8.34
C GLY A 102 0.31 14.94 8.94
N ASP A 103 0.22 15.67 10.04
CA ASP A 103 1.36 16.27 10.74
C ASP A 103 2.31 15.21 11.32
N ASN A 104 1.77 14.01 11.58
CA ASN A 104 2.47 12.87 12.21
C ASN A 104 3.02 11.82 11.23
N LEU A 105 3.21 12.17 9.95
CA LEU A 105 3.72 11.23 8.94
C LEU A 105 5.04 10.55 9.36
N ILE A 106 5.92 11.29 10.02
CA ILE A 106 7.20 10.79 10.51
C ILE A 106 7.02 9.82 11.69
N GLU A 107 6.16 10.15 12.64
CA GLU A 107 5.88 9.31 13.82
C GLU A 107 5.28 7.95 13.44
N ARG A 108 4.55 7.91 12.32
CA ARG A 108 3.96 6.70 11.74
C ARG A 108 4.92 5.92 10.85
N THR A 109 6.16 6.41 10.67
CA THR A 109 7.15 5.76 9.83
C THR A 109 8.12 4.92 10.66
N LYS A 110 8.37 3.68 10.22
CA LYS A 110 9.42 2.82 10.79
C LYS A 110 10.50 2.57 9.75
N VAL A 111 11.76 2.74 10.13
CA VAL A 111 12.93 2.55 9.26
C VAL A 111 13.61 1.24 9.59
N PHE A 112 14.00 0.49 8.56
CA PHE A 112 14.65 -0.80 8.68
C PHE A 112 15.82 -0.90 7.70
N PRO A 113 16.93 -1.56 8.05
CA PRO A 113 17.98 -1.84 7.09
C PRO A 113 17.50 -2.85 6.03
N CYS A 114 18.00 -2.73 4.81
CA CYS A 114 17.88 -3.75 3.77
C CYS A 114 19.19 -3.96 3.01
N GLN A 115 19.32 -5.16 2.46
CA GLN A 115 20.34 -5.52 1.49
C GLN A 115 19.66 -6.09 0.27
N ALA A 116 19.85 -5.44 -0.87
CA ALA A 116 19.35 -5.88 -2.16
C ALA A 116 20.38 -6.78 -2.88
N SER A 117 19.93 -7.36 -3.99
CA SER A 117 20.75 -8.17 -4.91
C SER A 117 22.09 -7.50 -5.23
N GLY A 118 23.15 -8.30 -5.30
CA GLY A 118 24.49 -7.79 -5.62
C GLY A 118 25.18 -7.02 -4.48
N GLY A 119 24.65 -7.10 -3.25
CA GLY A 119 25.26 -6.50 -2.07
C GLY A 119 24.95 -5.01 -1.88
N ASN A 120 24.02 -4.46 -2.65
CA ASN A 120 23.61 -3.07 -2.53
C ASN A 120 22.84 -2.85 -1.21
N SER A 121 23.44 -2.11 -0.30
CA SER A 121 22.87 -1.85 1.02
C SER A 121 22.06 -0.56 1.06
N GLY A 122 21.13 -0.48 2.02
CA GLY A 122 20.30 0.68 2.23
C GLY A 122 19.32 0.50 3.38
N VAL A 123 18.23 1.25 3.32
CA VAL A 123 17.11 1.18 4.25
C VAL A 123 15.79 1.14 3.49
N TYR A 124 14.77 0.58 4.13
CA TYR A 124 13.39 0.79 3.73
C TYR A 124 12.59 1.39 4.89
N CYS A 125 11.70 2.32 4.56
CA CYS A 125 10.79 2.96 5.48
C CYS A 125 9.37 2.45 5.22
N ILE A 126 8.68 2.01 6.27
CA ILE A 126 7.28 1.61 6.25
C ILE A 126 6.45 2.72 6.87
N ILE A 127 5.51 3.28 6.12
CA ILE A 127 4.57 4.29 6.60
C ILE A 127 3.24 3.59 6.90
N PHE A 128 2.85 3.58 8.17
CA PHE A 128 1.58 3.03 8.62
C PHE A 128 0.45 4.04 8.47
N ASP A 129 -0.79 3.57 8.50
CA ASP A 129 -2.01 4.37 8.63
C ASP A 129 -2.02 5.21 9.92
N ARG A 130 -2.99 6.13 10.03
CA ARG A 130 -3.12 6.97 11.23
C ARG A 130 -3.64 6.08 12.37
N PRO A 131 -3.05 6.15 13.57
CA PRO A 131 -3.67 5.53 14.72
C PRO A 131 -5.06 6.14 14.90
N MET A 132 -6.08 5.30 14.96
CA MET A 132 -7.43 5.73 15.34
C MET A 132 -7.35 6.25 16.77
N SER A 133 -7.75 7.51 16.97
CA SER A 133 -7.87 8.14 18.29
C SER A 133 -9.22 7.85 18.90
#